data_AF-A0A8J7BYC8-F1
#
_entry.id   AF-A0A8J7BYC8-F1
#
_cell.length_a   1.000
_cell.length_b   1.000
_cell.length_c   1.000
_cell.angle_alpha   90.00
_cell.angle_beta   90.00
_cell.angle_gamma   90.00
#
_symmetry.space_group_name_H-M   'P 1'
#
loop_
_entity.id
_entity.type
_entity.pdbx_description
1 polymer ?
#
loop_
_entity_poly.entity_id
_entity_poly.type
_entity_poly.pdbx_seq_one_letter_code
_entity_poly.pdbx_strand_id
1 'polypeptide(L)'
;MTTTKNSSPIVSLSNATFTIVDSSYGRDSFSTQTNTSELVSFELKDVLIPAQSAVANVSVNLDYKAGVDNTQFRNILPVAEFVEDSLTNSRNPNDFYEVINKNVTTSLLNNPSFDFTSVLDFASITLDVAPNSNIPFAFSNTTTLSADGTTDTLVSFELKDVLIPAQSAVANVSVNLDYK
;
A
#
# COMPACT_ATOMS: atom_id res chain seq x y z
N MET A 1 -42.92 17.43 -2.01
CA MET A 1 -42.02 16.43 -1.38
C MET A 1 -40.61 16.75 -1.84
N THR A 2 -39.82 17.39 -0.99
CA THR A 2 -38.44 17.77 -1.25
C THR A 2 -37.55 16.74 -0.57
N THR A 3 -36.80 15.97 -1.35
CA THR A 3 -35.79 15.04 -0.83
C THR A 3 -34.52 15.82 -0.51
N THR A 4 -34.19 15.87 0.78
CA THR A 4 -32.93 16.38 1.29
C THR A 4 -31.78 15.47 0.86
N LYS A 5 -30.82 16.04 0.13
CA LYS A 5 -29.56 15.39 -0.24
C LYS A 5 -28.72 15.23 1.04
N ASN A 6 -28.65 14.01 1.58
CA ASN A 6 -27.72 13.71 2.66
C ASN A 6 -26.30 13.89 2.12
N SER A 7 -25.67 15.01 2.49
CA SER A 7 -24.24 15.20 2.29
C SER A 7 -23.54 14.39 3.37
N SER A 8 -22.78 13.37 2.96
CA SER A 8 -21.90 12.64 3.86
C SER A 8 -20.90 13.62 4.48
N PRO A 9 -20.60 13.50 5.78
CA PRO A 9 -19.60 14.36 6.42
C PRO A 9 -18.24 14.12 5.80
N ILE A 10 -17.61 15.20 5.33
CA ILE A 10 -16.20 15.21 4.94
C ILE A 10 -15.40 15.22 6.25
N VAL A 11 -14.89 14.06 6.66
CA VAL A 11 -13.87 13.96 7.70
C VAL A 11 -12.52 14.05 7.00
N SER A 12 -11.78 15.11 7.30
CA SER A 12 -10.45 15.36 6.76
C SER A 12 -9.40 14.63 7.62
N LEU A 13 -8.85 13.52 7.12
CA LEU A 13 -7.49 13.12 7.49
C LEU A 13 -6.56 14.08 6.75
N SER A 14 -5.79 14.91 7.46
CA SER A 14 -5.11 16.08 6.88
C SER A 14 -4.11 15.76 5.77
N ASN A 15 -3.81 14.48 5.53
CA ASN A 15 -2.65 14.02 4.76
C ASN A 15 -2.96 12.89 3.75
N ALA A 16 -4.23 12.58 3.46
CA ALA A 16 -4.59 11.46 2.59
C ALA A 16 -4.99 11.90 1.17
N THR A 17 -4.44 11.25 0.14
CA THR A 17 -4.90 11.38 -1.26
C THR A 17 -5.60 10.08 -1.68
N PHE A 18 -6.74 10.19 -2.35
CA PHE A 18 -7.58 9.04 -2.73
C PHE A 18 -7.78 8.97 -4.24
N THR A 19 -7.58 7.78 -4.83
CA THR A 19 -7.83 7.53 -6.26
C THR A 19 -8.66 6.24 -6.41
N ILE A 20 -9.82 6.33 -7.06
CA ILE A 20 -10.59 5.16 -7.54
C ILE A 20 -10.33 5.02 -9.04
N VAL A 21 -9.91 3.84 -9.49
CA VAL A 21 -9.87 3.49 -10.91
C VAL A 21 -10.99 2.48 -11.19
N ASP A 22 -12.13 2.96 -11.69
CA ASP A 22 -13.22 2.12 -12.20
C ASP A 22 -13.08 2.00 -13.73
N SER A 23 -12.99 0.76 -14.24
CA SER A 23 -12.85 0.47 -15.67
C SER A 23 -14.13 -0.09 -16.32
N SER A 24 -15.29 0.06 -15.68
CA SER A 24 -16.56 -0.46 -16.21
C SER A 24 -17.31 0.53 -17.13
N TYR A 25 -16.90 0.65 -18.40
CA TYR A 25 -17.77 1.25 -19.43
C TYR A 25 -17.65 0.54 -20.79
N GLY A 26 -18.72 -0.12 -21.22
CA GLY A 26 -18.89 -0.62 -22.60
C GLY A 26 -19.20 -2.12 -22.69
N ARG A 27 -20.47 -2.46 -22.91
CA ARG A 27 -20.96 -3.83 -23.13
C ARG A 27 -21.13 -4.04 -24.63
N ASP A 28 -20.15 -4.66 -25.26
CA ASP A 28 -20.16 -5.06 -26.67
C ASP A 28 -19.73 -6.53 -26.73
N SER A 29 -20.48 -7.34 -27.48
CA SER A 29 -20.28 -8.78 -27.55
C SER A 29 -19.00 -9.15 -28.31
N PHE A 30 -18.36 -10.26 -27.91
CA PHE A 30 -17.14 -10.89 -28.48
C PHE A 30 -15.78 -10.35 -28.04
N SER A 31 -15.36 -10.69 -26.81
CA SER A 31 -14.00 -11.16 -26.48
C SER A 31 -13.99 -11.75 -25.07
N THR A 32 -13.43 -12.94 -24.91
CA THR A 32 -13.31 -13.67 -23.64
C THR A 32 -12.24 -13.03 -22.75
N GLN A 33 -12.62 -12.78 -21.49
CA GLN A 33 -11.78 -12.42 -20.34
C GLN A 33 -11.49 -10.92 -20.18
N THR A 34 -12.44 -10.21 -19.57
CA THR A 34 -12.20 -8.96 -18.86
C THR A 34 -11.90 -9.30 -17.40
N ASN A 35 -10.63 -9.41 -17.03
CA ASN A 35 -10.24 -9.28 -15.61
C ASN A 35 -10.26 -7.77 -15.31
N THR A 36 -11.41 -7.24 -14.91
CA THR A 36 -11.47 -5.89 -14.33
C THR A 36 -10.93 -6.01 -12.92
N SER A 37 -9.66 -5.64 -12.70
CA SER A 37 -9.12 -5.45 -11.35
C SER A 37 -9.86 -4.25 -10.73
N GLU A 38 -10.57 -4.49 -9.64
CA GLU A 38 -11.31 -3.45 -8.93
C GLU A 38 -10.39 -2.87 -7.85
N LEU A 39 -9.45 -2.03 -8.29
CA LEU A 39 -8.39 -1.49 -7.44
C LEU A 39 -8.83 -0.22 -6.71
N VAL A 40 -8.74 -0.27 -5.39
CA VAL A 40 -8.86 0.91 -4.53
C VAL A 40 -7.50 1.24 -3.94
N SER A 41 -7.04 2.48 -4.15
CA SER A 41 -5.74 2.94 -3.68
C SER A 41 -5.85 4.25 -2.91
N PHE A 42 -5.09 4.33 -1.82
CA PHE A 42 -4.92 5.57 -1.06
C PHE A 42 -3.50 5.70 -0.55
N GLU A 43 -3.10 6.93 -0.25
CA GLU A 43 -1.77 7.24 0.28
C GLU A 43 -1.90 8.05 1.57
N LEU A 44 -1.10 7.70 2.58
CA LEU A 44 -0.89 8.47 3.81
C LEU A 44 0.48 9.14 3.73
N LYS A 45 0.53 10.47 3.89
CA LYS A 45 1.78 11.23 3.85
C LYS A 45 2.42 11.36 5.22
N ASP A 46 3.75 11.27 5.24
CA ASP A 46 4.61 11.58 6.38
C ASP A 46 4.29 10.78 7.66
N VAL A 47 4.03 9.47 7.52
CA VAL A 47 3.76 8.57 8.64
C VAL A 47 5.06 8.27 9.40
N LEU A 48 5.07 8.55 10.70
CA LEU A 48 6.18 8.22 11.59
C LEU A 48 6.17 6.71 11.93
N ILE A 49 7.32 6.07 11.80
CA ILE A 49 7.58 4.67 12.19
C ILE A 49 8.60 4.69 13.34
N PRO A 50 8.15 4.70 14.62
CA PRO A 50 9.05 4.93 15.75
C PRO A 50 10.14 3.87 15.92
N ALA A 51 9.83 2.60 15.64
CA ALA A 51 10.79 1.49 15.70
C ALA A 51 12.08 1.76 14.93
N GLN A 52 11.98 2.50 13.81
CA GLN A 52 13.11 2.82 12.94
C GLN A 52 13.50 4.31 12.97
N SER A 53 12.82 5.12 13.80
CA SER A 53 12.98 6.59 13.83
C SER A 53 12.91 7.21 12.43
N ALA A 54 11.98 6.72 11.61
CA ALA A 54 11.87 7.05 10.20
C ALA A 54 10.49 7.60 9.85
N VAL A 55 10.43 8.36 8.76
CA VAL A 55 9.19 8.87 8.18
C VAL A 55 9.02 8.25 6.80
N ALA A 56 7.81 7.78 6.52
CA ALA A 56 7.47 7.16 5.24
C ALA A 56 6.17 7.72 4.68
N ASN A 57 6.09 7.84 3.35
CA ASN A 57 4.79 7.86 2.69
C ASN A 57 4.30 6.41 2.57
N VAL A 58 3.02 6.19 2.79
CA VAL A 58 2.44 4.85 2.85
C VAL A 58 1.37 4.73 1.78
N SER A 59 1.66 3.94 0.75
CA SER A 59 0.68 3.61 -0.29
C SER A 59 0.00 2.29 0.04
N VAL A 60 -1.32 2.27 0.03
CA VAL A 60 -2.14 1.06 0.28
C VAL A 60 -2.97 0.78 -0.95
N ASN A 61 -2.90 -0.47 -1.41
CA ASN A 61 -3.63 -0.99 -2.54
C ASN A 61 -4.52 -2.16 -2.08
N LEU A 62 -5.81 -2.08 -2.36
CA LEU A 62 -6.78 -3.14 -2.13
C LEU A 62 -7.29 -3.59 -3.50
N ASP A 63 -6.87 -4.76 -3.95
CA ASP A 63 -7.35 -5.33 -5.21
C ASP A 63 -8.53 -6.24 -4.93
N TYR A 64 -9.72 -5.76 -5.27
CA TYR A 64 -10.95 -6.52 -5.09
C TYR A 64 -11.11 -7.57 -6.19
N LYS A 65 -11.69 -8.71 -5.79
CA LYS A 65 -12.11 -9.77 -6.71
C LYS A 65 -12.99 -9.17 -7.81
N ALA A 66 -12.82 -9.67 -9.03
CA ALA A 66 -13.65 -9.23 -10.14
C ALA A 66 -15.16 -9.47 -9.88
N GLY A 67 -15.97 -8.45 -10.15
CA GLY A 67 -17.43 -8.53 -10.05
C GLY A 67 -17.98 -8.36 -8.65
N VAL A 68 -17.24 -7.71 -7.74
CA VAL A 68 -17.80 -7.33 -6.44
C VAL A 68 -18.85 -6.23 -6.60
N ASP A 69 -19.87 -6.26 -5.77
CA ASP A 69 -20.92 -5.25 -5.75
C ASP A 69 -20.44 -3.98 -5.01
N ASN A 70 -20.99 -2.82 -5.35
CA ASN A 70 -20.72 -1.54 -4.68
C ASN A 70 -20.85 -1.59 -3.14
N THR A 71 -21.71 -2.47 -2.62
CA THR A 71 -21.91 -2.71 -1.18
C THR A 71 -20.80 -3.51 -0.52
N GLN A 72 -19.95 -4.17 -1.31
CA GLN A 72 -18.82 -4.96 -0.83
C GLN A 72 -17.53 -4.13 -0.69
N PHE A 73 -17.47 -2.92 -1.25
CA PHE A 73 -16.37 -2.01 -0.96
C PHE A 73 -16.40 -1.57 0.50
N ARG A 74 -15.22 -1.57 1.13
CA ARG A 74 -15.08 -1.10 2.51
C ARG A 74 -14.88 0.40 2.55
N ASN A 75 -15.42 1.02 3.61
CA ASN A 75 -15.10 2.41 3.90
C ASN A 75 -13.59 2.54 4.16
N ILE A 76 -12.93 3.37 3.36
CA ILE A 76 -11.49 3.55 3.40
C ILE A 76 -11.01 4.27 4.67
N LEU A 77 -11.87 5.05 5.34
CA LEU A 77 -11.45 5.86 6.48
C LEU A 77 -10.97 4.99 7.67
N PRO A 78 -11.76 4.02 8.17
CA PRO A 78 -11.27 3.08 9.19
C PRO A 78 -10.06 2.26 8.76
N VAL A 79 -9.91 2.01 7.45
CA VAL A 79 -8.78 1.25 6.91
C VAL A 79 -7.50 2.08 6.96
N ALA A 80 -7.58 3.34 6.56
CA ALA A 80 -6.49 4.31 6.65
C ALA A 80 -6.04 4.51 8.10
N GLU A 81 -6.99 4.74 9.02
CA GLU A 81 -6.73 4.88 10.46
C GLU A 81 -6.03 3.63 11.01
N PHE A 82 -6.50 2.44 10.65
CA PHE A 82 -5.87 1.18 11.07
C PHE A 82 -4.41 1.07 10.62
N VAL A 83 -4.11 1.42 9.36
CA VAL A 83 -2.75 1.35 8.83
C VAL A 83 -1.85 2.38 9.52
N GLU A 84 -2.32 3.62 9.66
CA GLU A 84 -1.59 4.69 10.36
C GLU A 84 -1.31 4.32 11.82
N ASP A 85 -2.32 3.86 12.56
CA ASP A 85 -2.19 3.45 13.95
C ASP A 85 -1.23 2.27 14.10
N SER A 86 -1.28 1.28 13.21
CA SER A 86 -0.40 0.12 13.26
C SER A 86 1.07 0.51 13.07
N LEU A 87 1.35 1.42 12.14
CA LEU A 87 2.71 1.91 11.87
C LEU A 87 3.22 2.84 12.99
N THR A 88 2.41 3.79 13.44
CA THR A 88 2.79 4.74 14.49
C THR A 88 2.92 4.09 15.88
N ASN A 89 2.31 2.92 16.09
CA ASN A 89 2.49 2.11 17.29
C ASN A 89 3.59 1.04 17.17
N SER A 90 4.28 0.92 16.02
CA SER A 90 5.46 0.05 15.89
C SER A 90 6.63 0.64 16.70
N ARG A 91 6.95 0.02 17.85
CA ARG A 91 7.92 0.56 18.82
C ARG A 91 9.09 -0.35 19.16
N ASN A 92 9.10 -1.59 18.68
CA ASN A 92 10.21 -2.49 18.91
C ASN A 92 11.39 -2.09 18.01
N PRO A 93 12.49 -1.57 18.56
CA PRO A 93 13.61 -1.07 17.75
C PRO A 93 14.37 -2.18 17.00
N ASN A 94 14.10 -3.44 17.29
CA ASN A 94 14.71 -4.59 16.61
C ASN A 94 13.92 -5.05 15.39
N ASP A 95 12.72 -4.51 15.14
CA ASP A 95 11.91 -4.89 13.98
C ASP A 95 12.34 -4.09 12.75
N PHE A 96 12.74 -4.78 11.70
CA PHE A 96 13.07 -4.18 10.39
C PHE A 96 11.80 -3.74 9.65
N TYR A 97 11.97 -2.86 8.65
CA TYR A 97 10.85 -2.32 7.84
C TYR A 97 10.01 -3.43 7.21
N GLU A 98 10.66 -4.47 6.70
CA GLU A 98 10.04 -5.64 6.09
C GLU A 98 9.14 -6.38 7.08
N VAL A 99 9.60 -6.54 8.33
CA VAL A 99 8.83 -7.20 9.39
C VAL A 99 7.64 -6.34 9.80
N ILE A 100 7.87 -5.03 9.99
CA ILE A 100 6.80 -4.07 10.34
C ILE A 100 5.73 -4.09 9.24
N ASN A 101 6.11 -3.88 7.99
CA ASN A 101 5.18 -3.79 6.87
C ASN A 101 4.42 -5.10 6.64
N LYS A 102 5.11 -6.25 6.73
CA LYS A 102 4.46 -7.56 6.67
C LYS A 102 3.42 -7.75 7.77
N ASN A 103 3.74 -7.35 9.00
CA ASN A 103 2.81 -7.46 10.11
C ASN A 103 1.60 -6.55 9.92
N VAL A 104 1.77 -5.31 9.45
CA VAL A 104 0.65 -4.40 9.17
C VAL A 104 -0.22 -4.95 8.04
N THR A 105 0.38 -5.38 6.93
CA THR A 105 -0.36 -5.94 5.77
C THR A 105 -1.13 -7.21 6.17
N THR A 106 -0.50 -8.08 6.95
CA THR A 106 -1.14 -9.30 7.47
C THR A 106 -2.29 -8.98 8.40
N SER A 107 -2.11 -8.02 9.30
CA SER A 107 -3.15 -7.61 10.25
C SER A 107 -4.31 -6.92 9.55
N LEU A 108 -4.03 -6.13 8.51
CA LEU A 108 -5.04 -5.48 7.67
C LEU A 108 -5.92 -6.51 6.97
N LEU A 109 -5.31 -7.44 6.23
CA LEU A 109 -6.06 -8.44 5.45
C LEU A 109 -6.90 -9.34 6.36
N ASN A 110 -6.36 -9.73 7.51
CA ASN A 110 -7.01 -10.63 8.46
C ASN A 110 -7.91 -9.91 9.49
N ASN A 111 -8.09 -8.59 9.40
CA ASN A 111 -8.93 -7.87 10.34
C ASN A 111 -10.40 -8.25 10.13
N PRO A 112 -11.07 -8.88 11.13
CA PRO A 112 -12.45 -9.34 10.98
C PRO A 112 -13.45 -8.18 10.80
N SER A 113 -13.09 -6.97 11.22
CA SER A 113 -13.92 -5.77 11.04
C SER A 113 -14.02 -5.35 9.58
N PHE A 114 -13.04 -5.74 8.77
CA PHE A 114 -12.99 -5.43 7.34
C PHE A 114 -13.34 -6.63 6.47
N ASP A 115 -13.22 -7.88 6.96
CA ASP A 115 -13.56 -9.08 6.19
C ASP A 115 -12.97 -9.04 4.75
N PHE A 116 -11.70 -8.65 4.63
CA PHE A 116 -11.06 -8.46 3.33
C PHE A 116 -10.72 -9.78 2.64
N THR A 117 -10.49 -10.85 3.38
CA THR A 117 -10.22 -12.19 2.82
C THR A 117 -11.35 -12.70 1.93
N SER A 118 -12.60 -12.29 2.17
CA SER A 118 -13.76 -12.69 1.38
C SER A 118 -13.87 -11.92 0.05
N VAL A 119 -13.41 -10.67 0.00
CA VAL A 119 -13.65 -9.75 -1.13
C VAL A 119 -12.40 -9.33 -1.91
N LEU A 120 -11.20 -9.43 -1.33
CA LEU A 120 -9.95 -9.10 -2.02
C LEU A 120 -9.32 -10.33 -2.67
N ASP A 121 -8.60 -10.09 -3.77
CA ASP A 121 -7.59 -10.99 -4.30
C ASP A 121 -6.26 -10.78 -3.56
N PHE A 122 -5.85 -9.52 -3.37
CA PHE A 122 -4.72 -9.18 -2.51
C PHE A 122 -4.84 -7.78 -1.87
N ALA A 123 -4.05 -7.57 -0.82
CA ALA A 123 -3.74 -6.26 -0.27
C ALA A 123 -2.23 -6.01 -0.40
N SER A 124 -1.83 -4.78 -0.70
CA SER A 124 -0.43 -4.39 -0.76
C SER A 124 -0.20 -3.07 -0.02
N ILE A 125 0.87 -3.01 0.77
CA ILE A 125 1.32 -1.80 1.44
C ILE A 125 2.76 -1.51 1.04
N THR A 126 3.01 -0.29 0.57
CA THR A 126 4.35 0.21 0.26
C THR A 126 4.72 1.31 1.23
N LEU A 127 5.87 1.15 1.89
CA LEU A 127 6.53 2.18 2.68
C LEU A 127 7.60 2.85 1.82
N ASP A 128 7.37 4.09 1.41
CA ASP A 128 8.37 4.93 0.75
C ASP A 128 9.12 5.73 1.81
N VAL A 129 10.26 5.19 2.24
CA VAL A 129 11.01 5.68 3.39
C VAL A 129 12.02 6.73 2.96
N ALA A 130 11.97 7.89 3.60
CA ALA A 130 12.94 8.96 3.39
C ALA A 130 14.31 8.60 3.99
N PRO A 131 15.41 9.19 3.47
CA PRO A 131 16.73 9.04 4.09
C PRO A 131 16.69 9.41 5.58
N ASN A 132 17.38 8.62 6.40
CA ASN A 132 17.46 8.81 7.85
C ASN A 132 18.89 8.54 8.35
N SER A 133 19.09 8.59 9.67
CA SER A 133 20.42 8.42 10.27
C SER A 133 21.05 7.04 10.05
N ASN A 134 20.22 6.00 9.85
CA ASN A 134 20.68 4.63 9.66
C ASN A 134 20.84 4.28 8.17
N ILE A 135 19.98 4.84 7.30
CA ILE A 135 19.97 4.59 5.87
C ILE A 135 20.01 5.95 5.14
N PRO A 136 21.17 6.36 4.57
CA PRO A 136 21.37 7.70 4.03
C PRO A 136 20.80 7.90 2.62
N PHE A 137 19.92 7.00 2.16
CA PHE A 137 19.24 7.05 0.87
C PHE A 137 17.78 6.63 1.03
N ALA A 138 16.94 7.07 0.10
CA ALA A 138 15.53 6.67 0.07
C ALA A 138 15.40 5.24 -0.45
N PHE A 139 14.42 4.51 0.06
CA PHE A 139 14.08 3.19 -0.42
C PHE A 139 12.58 2.95 -0.28
N SER A 140 12.05 2.00 -1.04
CA SER A 140 10.70 1.49 -0.86
C SER A 140 10.74 0.07 -0.29
N ASN A 141 9.77 -0.25 0.56
CA ASN A 141 9.47 -1.60 0.98
C ASN A 141 8.01 -1.89 0.71
N THR A 142 7.74 -2.81 -0.21
CA THR A 142 6.39 -3.27 -0.56
C THR A 142 6.16 -4.66 -0.01
N THR A 143 5.04 -4.86 0.69
CA THR A 143 4.53 -6.18 1.01
C THR A 143 3.19 -6.37 0.33
N THR A 144 3.05 -7.45 -0.42
CA THR A 144 1.79 -7.89 -1.03
C THR A 144 1.36 -9.19 -0.39
N LEU A 145 0.12 -9.27 0.06
CA LEU A 145 -0.46 -10.46 0.66
C LEU A 145 -1.75 -10.83 -0.09
N SER A 146 -1.74 -12.03 -0.67
CA SER A 146 -2.91 -12.60 -1.34
C SER A 146 -3.86 -13.23 -0.33
N ALA A 147 -5.14 -13.34 -0.69
CA ALA A 147 -6.17 -13.92 0.18
C ALA A 147 -5.91 -15.40 0.55
N ASP A 148 -5.08 -16.12 -0.22
CA ASP A 148 -4.63 -17.48 0.08
C ASP A 148 -3.46 -17.56 1.08
N GLY A 149 -2.98 -16.41 1.55
CA GLY A 149 -1.86 -16.29 2.49
C GLY A 149 -0.49 -16.17 1.84
N THR A 150 -0.40 -16.20 0.50
CA THR A 150 0.86 -15.99 -0.22
C THR A 150 1.36 -14.57 -0.01
N THR A 151 2.57 -14.44 0.54
CA THR A 151 3.23 -13.15 0.77
C THR A 151 4.36 -12.97 -0.24
N ASP A 152 4.46 -11.77 -0.79
CA ASP A 152 5.61 -11.30 -1.56
C ASP A 152 6.13 -10.01 -0.91
N THR A 153 7.44 -9.85 -0.79
CA THR A 153 8.06 -8.65 -0.23
C THR A 153 9.20 -8.18 -1.10
N LEU A 154 9.13 -6.93 -1.52
CA LEU A 154 10.12 -6.27 -2.35
C LEU A 154 10.73 -5.09 -1.62
N VAL A 155 12.05 -4.98 -1.62
CA VAL A 155 12.78 -3.77 -1.22
C VAL A 155 13.48 -3.21 -2.45
N SER A 156 13.25 -1.93 -2.74
CA SER A 156 13.84 -1.26 -3.90
C SER A 156 14.53 0.05 -3.50
N PHE A 157 15.73 0.28 -4.02
CA PHE A 157 16.44 1.55 -3.84
C PHE A 157 17.33 1.87 -5.04
N GLU A 158 17.70 3.14 -5.16
CA GLU A 158 18.62 3.64 -6.17
C GLU A 158 19.88 4.21 -5.49
N LEU A 159 21.04 3.67 -5.85
CA LEU A 159 22.33 4.29 -5.54
C LEU A 159 22.69 5.22 -6.69
N LYS A 160 22.89 6.50 -6.38
CA LYS A 160 23.26 7.52 -7.38
C LYS A 160 24.77 7.67 -7.46
N ASP A 161 25.23 7.98 -8.67
CA ASP A 161 26.62 8.35 -8.95
C ASP A 161 27.66 7.30 -8.49
N VAL A 162 27.37 6.03 -8.69
CA VAL A 162 28.29 4.93 -8.38
C VAL A 162 29.44 4.94 -9.37
N LEU A 163 30.66 5.13 -8.86
CA LEU A 163 31.89 5.02 -9.63
C LEU A 163 32.15 3.56 -10.02
N ILE A 164 32.41 3.33 -11.30
CA ILE A 164 32.85 2.05 -11.88
C ILE A 164 34.30 2.23 -12.36
N PRO A 165 35.31 2.00 -11.49
CA PRO A 165 36.70 2.33 -11.80
C PRO A 165 37.25 1.61 -13.03
N ALA A 166 36.87 0.35 -13.22
CA ALA A 166 37.30 -0.47 -14.35
C ALA A 166 36.87 0.11 -15.71
N GLN A 167 35.84 0.96 -15.73
CA GLN A 167 35.31 1.61 -16.94
C GLN A 167 35.55 3.13 -16.94
N SER A 168 36.18 3.67 -15.90
CA SER A 168 36.31 5.12 -15.68
C SER A 168 34.97 5.85 -15.86
N ALA A 169 33.88 5.26 -15.37
CA ALA A 169 32.52 5.71 -15.60
C ALA A 169 31.75 5.87 -14.29
N VAL A 170 30.65 6.63 -14.33
CA VAL A 170 29.70 6.83 -13.22
C VAL A 170 28.33 6.37 -13.68
N ALA A 171 27.60 5.64 -12.84
CA ALA A 171 26.28 5.13 -13.14
C ALA A 171 25.34 5.18 -11.93
N ASN A 172 24.05 5.28 -12.18
CA ASN A 172 23.04 4.97 -11.17
C ASN A 172 22.79 3.47 -11.16
N VAL A 173 22.58 2.91 -9.97
CA VAL A 173 22.35 1.48 -9.77
C VAL A 173 21.02 1.29 -9.05
N SER A 174 20.09 0.61 -9.71
CA SER A 174 18.85 0.14 -9.09
C SER A 174 19.07 -1.24 -8.47
N VAL A 175 18.63 -1.41 -7.23
CA VAL A 175 18.69 -2.67 -6.50
C VAL A 175 17.28 -3.07 -6.11
N ASN A 176 16.93 -4.33 -6.35
CA ASN A 176 15.66 -4.94 -5.99
C ASN A 176 15.94 -6.23 -5.22
N LEU A 177 15.45 -6.32 -4.00
CA LEU A 177 15.53 -7.50 -3.15
C LEU A 177 14.13 -8.11 -3.04
N ASP A 178 13.92 -9.23 -3.72
CA ASP A 178 12.67 -9.99 -3.75
C ASP A 178 12.78 -11.14 -2.73
N TYR A 179 11.92 -11.11 -1.71
CA TYR A 179 11.81 -12.08 -0.64
C TYR A 179 10.50 -12.84 -0.75
N LYS A 180 10.58 -14.17 -0.85
CA LYS A 180 9.45 -15.10 -0.97
C LYS A 180 9.28 -15.95 0.28
#